data_AF-A0A8T4ZDM5-F1
#
_entry.id   AF-A0A8T4ZDM5-F1
#
_cell.length_a   1.000
_cell.length_b   1.000
_cell.length_c   1.000
_cell.angle_alpha   90.00
_cell.angle_beta   90.00
_cell.angle_gamma   90.00
#
_symmetry.space_group_name_H-M   'P 1'
#
loop_
_entity.id
_entity.type
_entity.pdbx_description
1 polymer ?
#
loop_
_entity_poly.entity_id
_entity_poly.type
_entity_poly.pdbx_seq_one_letter_code
_entity_poly.pdbx_strand_id
1 'polypeptide(L)'
;MQQYELVKMVAEAVNRNLGEGLLLSGGLDSSIIAVTAPKKPAAFTVTLEDYGTDVKFAKLVAESLDMKLYIKKVTVDEAIQAIPEVIGVLKTFDPAIPNDLATYFGLKLSSEHECKEIMTGDGCDELFAGYDYMHNMNLEEYTPKIVKSMRFNSNMLGNYLSLKVKQPFLDPEFIEFAINIDPKLKVKELDGITWGKWIL
;
A
#
# COMPACT_ATOMS: atom_id res chain seq x y z
N MET A 1 -12.81 -21.04 -8.58
CA MET A 1 -11.83 -20.78 -9.66
C MET A 1 -11.20 -19.40 -9.52
N GLN A 2 -11.96 -18.30 -9.49
CA GLN A 2 -11.40 -16.93 -9.41
C GLN A 2 -10.56 -16.65 -8.16
N GLN A 3 -10.92 -17.17 -6.98
CA GLN A 3 -10.13 -16.93 -5.75
C GLN A 3 -8.76 -17.64 -5.77
N TYR A 4 -8.67 -18.84 -6.33
CA TYR A 4 -7.39 -19.54 -6.50
C TYR A 4 -6.50 -18.81 -7.51
N GLU A 5 -7.09 -18.34 -8.61
CA GLU A 5 -6.36 -17.54 -9.61
C GLU A 5 -5.89 -16.21 -9.02
N LEU A 6 -6.70 -15.56 -8.17
CA LEU A 6 -6.31 -14.32 -7.49
C LEU A 6 -5.05 -14.52 -6.64
N VAL A 7 -5.02 -15.55 -5.79
CA VAL A 7 -3.84 -15.83 -4.93
C VAL A 7 -2.59 -16.03 -5.79
N LYS A 8 -2.72 -16.80 -6.87
CA LYS A 8 -1.63 -17.04 -7.83
C LYS A 8 -1.17 -15.73 -8.49
N MET A 9 -2.11 -14.94 -9.02
CA MET A 9 -1.81 -13.68 -9.70
C MET A 9 -1.14 -12.66 -8.78
N VAL A 10 -1.59 -12.55 -7.51
CA VAL A 10 -0.92 -11.71 -6.50
C VAL A 10 0.50 -12.20 -6.25
N ALA A 11 0.70 -13.51 -6.03
CA ALA A 11 2.02 -14.06 -5.75
C ALA A 11 3.00 -13.86 -6.92
N GLU A 12 2.53 -14.03 -8.17
CA GLU A 12 3.32 -13.76 -9.37
C GLU A 12 3.69 -12.27 -9.49
N ALA A 13 2.72 -11.37 -9.24
CA ALA A 13 2.95 -9.93 -9.24
C ALA A 13 3.97 -9.50 -8.18
N VAL A 14 3.87 -10.04 -6.96
CA VAL A 14 4.84 -9.81 -5.89
C VAL A 14 6.22 -10.36 -6.28
N ASN A 15 6.29 -11.56 -6.87
CA ASN A 15 7.55 -12.15 -7.31
C ASN A 15 8.24 -11.34 -8.43
N ARG A 16 7.48 -10.70 -9.33
CA ARG A 16 8.02 -9.78 -10.35
C ARG A 16 8.46 -8.43 -9.76
N ASN A 17 7.92 -8.06 -8.60
CA ASN A 17 8.12 -6.75 -7.97
C ASN A 17 8.81 -6.84 -6.60
N LEU A 18 9.71 -7.81 -6.40
CA LEU A 18 10.40 -7.99 -5.12
C LEU A 18 11.22 -6.75 -4.74
N GLY A 19 11.21 -6.47 -3.44
CA GLY A 19 12.08 -5.51 -2.78
C GLY A 19 12.62 -6.10 -1.47
N GLU A 20 13.65 -5.46 -0.92
CA GLU A 20 14.28 -5.83 0.35
C GLU A 20 13.43 -5.40 1.55
N GLY A 21 12.66 -4.33 1.37
CA GLY A 21 11.76 -3.76 2.36
C GLY A 21 10.29 -3.78 1.95
N LEU A 22 9.40 -3.62 2.92
CA LEU A 22 7.97 -3.43 2.76
C LEU A 22 7.48 -2.34 3.72
N LEU A 23 6.74 -1.35 3.22
CA LEU A 23 5.93 -0.49 4.08
C LEU A 23 4.73 -1.29 4.60
N LEU A 24 4.76 -1.63 5.89
CA LEU A 24 3.77 -2.50 6.53
C LEU A 24 2.89 -1.68 7.48
N SER A 25 1.66 -1.39 7.08
CA SER A 25 0.66 -0.75 7.96
C SER A 25 -0.09 -1.75 8.83
N GLY A 26 -0.07 -3.04 8.45
CA GLY A 26 -0.94 -4.07 9.02
C GLY A 26 -2.37 -4.05 8.47
N GLY A 27 -2.66 -3.16 7.52
CA GLY A 27 -3.86 -3.24 6.68
C GLY A 27 -3.80 -4.42 5.71
N LEU A 28 -4.94 -4.73 5.09
CA LEU A 28 -5.11 -5.89 4.20
C LEU A 28 -4.03 -5.96 3.10
N ASP A 29 -3.80 -4.85 2.41
CA ASP A 29 -3.00 -4.80 1.18
C ASP A 29 -1.52 -5.10 1.45
N SER A 30 -0.92 -4.39 2.42
CA SER A 30 0.46 -4.62 2.81
C SER A 30 0.64 -6.00 3.45
N SER A 31 -0.38 -6.51 4.16
CA SER A 31 -0.38 -7.86 4.73
C SER A 31 -0.42 -8.94 3.65
N ILE A 32 -1.21 -8.76 2.58
CA ILE A 32 -1.24 -9.67 1.43
C ILE A 32 0.15 -9.73 0.78
N ILE A 33 0.81 -8.58 0.56
CA ILE A 33 2.18 -8.57 0.02
C ILE A 33 3.14 -9.30 0.97
N ALA A 34 3.04 -9.05 2.28
CA ALA A 34 3.88 -9.70 3.29
C ALA A 34 3.74 -11.23 3.28
N VAL A 35 2.50 -11.74 3.21
CA VAL A 35 2.19 -13.19 3.20
C VAL A 35 2.63 -13.86 1.89
N THR A 36 2.48 -13.17 0.76
CA THR A 36 2.75 -13.74 -0.57
C THR A 36 4.20 -13.62 -1.02
N ALA A 37 5.00 -12.77 -0.37
CA ALA A 37 6.40 -12.63 -0.68
C ALA A 37 7.17 -13.94 -0.41
N PRO A 38 7.91 -14.49 -1.41
CA PRO A 38 8.63 -15.76 -1.27
C PRO A 38 9.80 -15.68 -0.29
N LYS A 39 10.27 -14.47 0.01
CA LYS A 39 11.25 -14.16 1.05
C LYS A 39 10.69 -13.05 1.91
N LYS A 40 10.96 -13.12 3.21
CA LYS A 40 10.47 -12.13 4.19
C LYS A 40 11.22 -10.81 4.03
N PRO A 41 10.59 -9.73 3.51
CA PRO A 41 11.22 -8.42 3.49
C PRO A 41 11.36 -7.87 4.91
N ALA A 42 12.25 -6.90 5.11
CA ALA A 42 12.22 -6.06 6.29
C ALA A 42 10.93 -5.22 6.29
N ALA A 43 10.17 -5.24 7.37
CA ALA A 43 8.96 -4.43 7.52
C ALA A 43 9.30 -3.07 8.14
N PHE A 44 8.71 -2.01 7.60
CA PHE A 44 8.86 -0.64 8.07
C PHE A 44 7.48 -0.04 8.34
N THR A 45 7.27 0.43 9.57
CA THR A 45 6.00 1.01 10.01
C THR A 45 6.25 2.37 10.64
N VAL A 46 5.31 3.29 10.43
CA VAL A 46 5.32 4.62 11.04
C VAL A 46 4.08 4.78 11.91
N THR A 47 4.21 5.51 13.01
CA THR A 47 3.06 5.98 13.80
C THR A 47 3.26 7.44 14.17
N LEU A 48 2.19 8.24 14.11
CA LEU A 48 2.17 9.58 14.68
C LEU A 48 1.90 9.48 16.18
N GLU A 49 2.94 9.70 16.96
CA GLU A 49 2.92 9.57 18.42
C GLU A 49 2.15 8.31 18.87
N ASP A 50 1.19 8.47 19.78
CA ASP A 50 0.29 7.42 20.27
C ASP A 50 -1.10 7.48 19.61
N TYR A 51 -1.27 8.29 18.55
CA TYR A 51 -2.51 8.41 17.79
C TYR A 51 -2.67 7.28 16.76
N GLY A 52 -1.56 6.77 16.23
CA GLY A 52 -1.58 5.74 15.19
C GLY A 52 -1.93 4.35 15.72
N THR A 53 -2.85 3.66 15.03
CA THR A 53 -3.25 2.28 15.36
C THR A 53 -2.46 1.21 14.62
N ASP A 54 -1.80 1.58 13.53
CA ASP A 54 -1.15 0.68 12.57
C ASP A 54 -0.09 -0.21 13.21
N VAL A 55 0.69 0.33 14.14
CA VAL A 55 1.75 -0.41 14.84
C VAL A 55 1.23 -1.67 15.53
N LYS A 56 -0.01 -1.65 16.05
CA LYS A 56 -0.62 -2.85 16.63
C LYS A 56 -0.77 -3.96 15.59
N PHE A 57 -1.33 -3.63 14.42
CA PHE A 57 -1.60 -4.59 13.37
C PHE A 57 -0.33 -5.02 12.64
N ALA A 58 0.59 -4.08 12.37
CA ALA A 58 1.88 -4.37 11.78
C ALA A 58 2.70 -5.34 12.64
N LYS A 59 2.68 -5.18 13.98
CA LYS A 59 3.29 -6.14 14.91
C LYS A 59 2.67 -7.52 14.79
N LEU A 60 1.34 -7.62 14.77
CA LEU A 60 0.65 -8.92 14.62
C LEU A 60 1.05 -9.64 13.33
N VAL A 61 1.08 -8.91 12.21
CA VAL A 61 1.49 -9.48 10.91
C VAL A 61 2.95 -9.89 10.95
N ALA A 62 3.85 -9.01 11.40
CA ALA A 62 5.28 -9.29 11.46
C ALA A 62 5.62 -10.47 12.38
N GLU A 63 4.96 -10.58 13.55
CA GLU A 63 5.11 -11.70 14.47
C GLU A 63 4.60 -13.01 13.85
N SER A 64 3.43 -12.98 13.19
CA SER A 64 2.85 -14.17 12.55
C SER A 64 3.70 -14.71 11.39
N LEU A 65 4.43 -13.83 10.71
CA LEU A 65 5.28 -14.16 9.58
C LEU A 65 6.76 -14.24 9.96
N ASP A 66 7.13 -13.99 11.22
CA ASP A 66 8.51 -13.89 11.71
C ASP A 66 9.37 -12.98 10.81
N MET A 67 8.86 -11.74 10.61
CA MET A 67 9.51 -10.67 9.87
C MET A 67 10.26 -9.72 10.82
N LYS A 68 11.39 -9.19 10.36
CA LYS A 68 12.07 -8.10 11.07
C LYS A 68 11.28 -6.80 10.90
N LEU A 69 10.76 -6.26 11.99
CA LEU A 69 9.95 -5.05 12.00
C LEU A 69 10.71 -3.86 12.61
N TYR A 70 10.77 -2.76 11.86
CA TYR A 70 11.27 -1.47 12.31
C TYR A 70 10.11 -0.48 12.43
N ILE A 71 10.06 0.26 13.55
CA ILE A 71 8.99 1.21 13.84
C ILE A 71 9.60 2.59 14.09
N LYS A 72 9.14 3.60 13.34
CA LYS A 72 9.40 5.01 13.62
C LYS A 72 8.18 5.64 14.27
N LYS A 73 8.32 6.07 15.52
CA LYS A 73 7.39 7.00 16.16
C LYS A 73 7.77 8.42 15.72
N VAL A 74 6.88 9.08 15.00
CA VAL A 74 7.01 10.45 14.51
C VAL A 74 6.23 11.37 15.46
N THR A 75 6.84 12.46 15.89
CA THR A 75 6.16 13.50 16.68
C THR A 75 5.35 14.43 15.79
N VAL A 76 4.36 15.12 16.36
CA VAL A 76 3.59 16.14 15.61
C VAL A 76 4.52 17.23 15.06
N ASP A 77 5.52 17.66 15.84
CA ASP A 77 6.49 18.66 15.41
C ASP A 77 7.37 18.18 14.25
N GLU A 78 7.88 16.94 14.30
CA GLU A 78 8.62 16.35 13.17
C GLU A 78 7.75 16.29 11.91
N ALA A 79 6.48 15.91 12.04
CA ALA A 79 5.54 15.85 10.92
C ALA A 79 5.30 17.23 10.30
N ILE A 80 5.03 18.26 11.13
CA ILE A 80 4.82 19.63 10.67
C ILE A 80 6.07 20.18 9.99
N GLN A 81 7.25 19.94 10.55
CA GLN A 81 8.52 20.41 9.99
C GLN A 81 8.87 19.76 8.64
N ALA A 82 8.39 18.54 8.38
CA ALA A 82 8.61 17.85 7.11
C ALA A 82 7.67 18.33 5.98
N ILE A 83 6.56 19.03 6.30
CA ILE A 83 5.57 19.48 5.29
C ILE A 83 6.22 20.28 4.15
N PRO A 84 7.05 21.31 4.39
CA PRO A 84 7.63 22.10 3.30
C PRO A 84 8.54 21.27 2.38
N GLU A 85 9.27 20.31 2.94
CA GLU A 85 10.14 19.39 2.17
C GLU A 85 9.29 18.47 1.28
N VAL A 86 8.27 17.83 1.86
CA VAL A 86 7.36 16.93 1.13
C VAL A 86 6.62 17.69 0.03
N ILE A 87 6.09 18.89 0.30
CA ILE A 87 5.48 19.75 -0.73
C ILE A 87 6.50 20.11 -1.81
N GLY A 88 7.75 20.42 -1.44
CA GLY A 88 8.81 20.74 -2.40
C GLY A 88 9.14 19.58 -3.33
N VAL A 89 9.17 18.35 -2.81
CA VAL A 89 9.39 17.12 -3.60
C VAL A 89 8.18 16.84 -4.49
N LEU A 90 6.98 16.88 -3.93
CA LEU A 90 5.74 16.50 -4.62
C LEU A 90 5.20 17.57 -5.57
N LYS A 91 5.61 18.83 -5.37
CA LYS A 91 5.13 20.01 -6.11
C LYS A 91 3.60 20.13 -6.10
N THR A 92 2.98 19.78 -4.97
CA THR A 92 1.52 19.82 -4.77
C THR A 92 1.16 20.36 -3.40
N PHE A 93 -0.03 20.93 -3.29
CA PHE A 93 -0.67 21.37 -2.04
C PHE A 93 -1.95 20.56 -1.77
N ASP A 94 -2.02 19.34 -2.31
CA ASP A 94 -3.15 18.44 -2.12
C ASP A 94 -3.43 18.24 -0.62
N PRO A 95 -4.69 18.29 -0.15
CA PRO A 95 -5.01 18.02 1.24
C PRO A 95 -4.61 16.62 1.73
N ALA A 96 -4.26 15.69 0.83
CA ALA A 96 -3.76 14.34 1.14
C ALA A 96 -2.30 14.29 1.65
N ILE A 97 -1.59 15.43 1.74
CA ILE A 97 -0.21 15.51 2.27
C ILE A 97 0.02 14.76 3.60
N PRO A 98 -0.93 14.67 4.56
CA PRO A 98 -0.74 13.83 5.75
C PRO A 98 -0.44 12.35 5.44
N ASN A 99 -1.03 11.78 4.38
CA ASN A 99 -0.73 10.41 3.95
C ASN A 99 0.66 10.31 3.31
N ASP A 100 1.06 11.35 2.57
CA ASP A 100 2.39 11.45 1.98
C ASP A 100 3.48 11.56 3.06
N LEU A 101 3.21 12.23 4.19
CA LEU A 101 4.13 12.29 5.33
C LEU A 101 4.39 10.90 5.91
N ALA A 102 3.34 10.11 6.14
CA ALA A 102 3.49 8.74 6.64
C ALA A 102 4.37 7.89 5.70
N THR A 103 4.12 8.01 4.39
CA THR A 103 4.92 7.35 3.35
C THR A 103 6.37 7.85 3.35
N TYR A 104 6.58 9.17 3.40
CA TYR A 104 7.90 9.80 3.45
C TYR A 104 8.73 9.30 4.63
N PHE A 105 8.16 9.28 5.85
CA PHE A 105 8.87 8.78 7.03
C PHE A 105 9.15 7.28 6.95
N GLY A 106 8.25 6.49 6.37
CA GLY A 106 8.45 5.04 6.19
C GLY A 106 9.57 4.75 5.20
N LEU A 107 9.59 5.46 4.07
CA LEU A 107 10.67 5.39 3.08
C LEU A 107 11.98 5.86 3.70
N LYS A 108 11.99 7.00 4.42
CA LYS A 108 13.20 7.52 5.10
C LYS A 108 13.76 6.52 6.10
N LEU A 109 12.92 5.95 6.95
CA LEU A 109 13.30 4.88 7.89
C LEU A 109 13.91 3.68 7.17
N SER A 110 13.34 3.27 6.03
CA SER A 110 13.89 2.15 5.25
C SER A 110 15.28 2.47 4.67
N SER A 111 15.49 3.70 4.20
CA SER A 111 16.78 4.18 3.69
C SER A 111 17.85 4.22 4.80
N GLU A 112 17.48 4.64 6.01
CA GLU A 112 18.35 4.61 7.21
C GLU A 112 18.81 3.18 7.58
N HIS A 113 18.04 2.16 7.17
CA HIS A 113 18.36 0.74 7.34
C HIS A 113 18.92 0.11 6.06
N GLU A 114 19.52 0.94 5.19
CA GLU A 114 20.24 0.55 3.97
C GLU A 114 19.39 -0.15 2.89
N CYS A 115 18.06 -0.15 3.02
CA CYS A 115 17.15 -0.66 2.00
C CYS A 115 17.36 0.11 0.67
N LYS A 116 17.36 -0.60 -0.47
CA LYS A 116 17.45 0.03 -1.81
C LYS A 116 16.17 -0.11 -2.63
N GLU A 117 15.45 -1.21 -2.45
CA GLU A 117 14.18 -1.46 -3.11
C GLU A 117 13.10 -1.76 -2.06
N ILE A 118 12.00 -1.00 -2.08
CA ILE A 118 10.93 -1.10 -1.08
C ILE A 118 9.57 -1.30 -1.72
N MET A 119 8.82 -2.28 -1.23
CA MET A 119 7.46 -2.57 -1.68
C MET A 119 6.42 -1.71 -0.96
N THR A 120 5.37 -1.32 -1.67
CA THR A 120 4.19 -0.63 -1.12
C THR A 120 2.90 -1.32 -1.57
N GLY A 121 1.82 -1.11 -0.81
CA GLY A 121 0.47 -1.60 -1.14
C GLY A 121 -0.31 -0.75 -2.15
N ASP A 122 0.35 0.22 -2.78
CA ASP A 122 -0.28 1.18 -3.70
C ASP A 122 -1.04 0.50 -4.83
N GLY A 123 -2.23 1.00 -5.15
CA GLY A 123 -3.07 0.48 -6.24
C GLY A 123 -4.12 -0.53 -5.82
N CYS A 124 -4.00 -1.11 -4.62
CA CYS A 124 -4.93 -2.15 -4.18
C CYS A 124 -6.36 -1.61 -4.02
N ASP A 125 -6.51 -0.44 -3.37
CA ASP A 125 -7.80 0.22 -3.20
C ASP A 125 -8.47 0.57 -4.52
N GLU A 126 -7.71 1.12 -5.48
CA GLU A 126 -8.21 1.52 -6.79
C GLU A 126 -8.66 0.31 -7.62
N LEU A 127 -7.99 -0.83 -7.49
CA LEU A 127 -8.32 -2.06 -8.22
C LEU A 127 -9.48 -2.85 -7.62
N PHE A 128 -9.63 -2.83 -6.29
CA PHE A 128 -10.56 -3.69 -5.55
C PHE A 128 -11.63 -2.93 -4.76
N ALA A 129 -11.83 -1.65 -5.06
CA ALA A 129 -12.85 -0.81 -4.45
C ALA A 129 -12.75 -0.74 -2.93
N GLY A 130 -11.55 -0.44 -2.41
CA GLY A 130 -11.32 -0.35 -0.97
C GLY A 130 -11.69 0.99 -0.33
N TYR A 131 -11.94 2.03 -1.13
CA TYR A 131 -12.48 3.29 -0.62
C TYR A 131 -14.02 3.27 -0.58
N ASP A 132 -14.61 3.74 0.52
CA ASP A 132 -16.06 3.73 0.74
C ASP A 132 -16.87 4.37 -0.40
N TYR A 133 -16.34 5.43 -1.02
CA TYR A 133 -17.02 6.10 -2.12
C TYR A 133 -17.17 5.23 -3.37
N MET A 134 -16.30 4.22 -3.54
CA MET A 134 -16.32 3.30 -4.68
C MET A 134 -17.42 2.26 -4.58
N HIS A 135 -17.93 2.00 -3.37
CA HIS A 135 -18.94 0.96 -3.12
C HIS A 135 -20.23 1.16 -3.94
N ASN A 136 -20.57 2.41 -4.28
CA ASN A 136 -21.77 2.78 -5.03
C ASN A 136 -21.48 3.17 -6.49
N MET A 137 -20.25 2.98 -6.97
CA MET A 137 -19.84 3.33 -8.33
C MET A 137 -20.06 2.16 -9.30
N ASN A 138 -20.21 2.48 -10.60
CA ASN A 138 -20.09 1.48 -11.65
C ASN A 138 -18.62 1.09 -11.82
N LEU A 139 -18.17 0.05 -11.11
CA LEU A 139 -16.78 -0.38 -11.11
C LEU A 139 -16.31 -0.95 -12.46
N GLU A 140 -17.21 -1.50 -13.30
CA GLU A 140 -16.87 -1.96 -14.66
C GLU A 140 -16.38 -0.80 -15.52
N GLU A 141 -16.98 0.37 -15.35
CA GLU A 141 -16.61 1.58 -16.08
C GLU A 141 -15.52 2.38 -15.36
N TYR A 142 -15.56 2.44 -14.03
CA TYR A 142 -14.66 3.27 -13.23
C TYR A 142 -13.24 2.69 -13.14
N THR A 143 -13.10 1.40 -12.85
CA THR A 143 -11.78 0.76 -12.62
C THR A 143 -10.85 0.92 -13.84
N PRO A 144 -11.28 0.64 -15.09
CA PRO A 144 -10.41 0.82 -16.26
C PRO A 144 -10.03 2.29 -16.53
N LYS A 145 -10.81 3.26 -16.06
CA LYS A 145 -10.51 4.70 -16.18
C LYS A 145 -9.49 5.15 -15.14
N ILE A 146 -9.69 4.77 -13.88
CA ILE A 146 -8.80 5.19 -12.79
C ILE A 146 -7.40 4.58 -12.97
N VAL A 147 -7.30 3.31 -13.40
CA VAL A 147 -6.02 2.64 -13.66
C VAL A 147 -5.13 3.39 -14.67
N LYS A 148 -5.73 4.04 -15.68
CA LYS A 148 -4.98 4.81 -16.69
C LYS A 148 -4.40 6.12 -16.13
N SER A 149 -5.03 6.67 -15.08
CA SER A 149 -4.76 8.00 -14.55
C SER A 149 -4.11 8.02 -13.17
N MET A 150 -4.22 6.93 -12.40
CA MET A 150 -3.64 6.84 -11.06
C MET A 150 -2.12 7.03 -11.10
N ARG A 151 -1.62 7.81 -10.15
CA ARG A 151 -0.20 8.08 -9.92
C ARG A 151 0.00 8.10 -8.42
N PHE A 152 1.09 7.50 -7.96
CA PHE A 152 1.39 7.39 -6.54
C PHE A 152 2.62 8.22 -6.21
N ASN A 153 2.47 9.12 -5.24
CA ASN A 153 3.51 10.01 -4.75
C ASN A 153 4.70 9.26 -4.12
N SER A 154 4.47 8.02 -3.67
CA SER A 154 5.51 7.10 -3.17
C SER A 154 6.71 7.01 -4.13
N ASN A 155 6.49 6.99 -5.45
CA ASN A 155 7.58 6.97 -6.43
C ASN A 155 8.45 8.23 -6.40
N MET A 156 7.84 9.42 -6.27
CA MET A 156 8.59 10.67 -6.23
C MET A 156 9.36 10.82 -4.92
N LEU A 157 8.74 10.46 -3.79
CA LEU A 157 9.39 10.42 -2.48
C LEU A 157 10.52 9.40 -2.44
N GLY A 158 10.30 8.21 -3.01
CA GLY A 158 11.30 7.16 -3.13
C GLY A 158 12.51 7.64 -3.92
N ASN A 159 12.30 8.18 -5.12
CA ASN A 159 13.38 8.74 -5.95
C ASN A 159 14.16 9.83 -5.22
N TYR A 160 13.48 10.74 -4.52
CA TYR A 160 14.12 11.77 -3.71
C TYR A 160 15.03 11.19 -2.61
N LEU A 161 14.61 10.07 -1.99
CA LEU A 161 15.36 9.36 -0.96
C LEU A 161 16.33 8.31 -1.52
N SER A 162 16.58 8.30 -2.84
CA SER A 162 17.42 7.29 -3.52
C SER A 162 16.96 5.84 -3.30
N LEU A 163 15.65 5.64 -3.20
CA LEU A 163 14.96 4.36 -3.07
C LEU A 163 14.15 4.06 -4.33
N LYS A 164 14.19 2.80 -4.75
CA LYS A 164 13.30 2.31 -5.81
C LYS A 164 12.05 1.70 -5.20
N VAL A 165 10.91 2.35 -5.43
CA VAL A 165 9.61 1.84 -4.99
C VAL A 165 9.13 0.75 -5.95
N LYS A 166 8.61 -0.34 -5.37
CA LYS A 166 8.02 -1.48 -6.07
C LYS A 166 6.56 -1.58 -5.67
N GLN A 167 5.66 -1.74 -6.64
CA GLN A 167 4.22 -1.67 -6.40
C GLN A 167 3.57 -2.92 -7.00
N PRO A 168 3.54 -4.05 -6.27
CA PRO A 168 3.06 -5.32 -6.81
C PRO A 168 1.64 -5.26 -7.39
N PHE A 169 0.72 -4.51 -6.76
CA PHE A 169 -0.64 -4.35 -7.30
C PHE A 169 -0.69 -3.53 -8.60
N LEU A 170 0.40 -2.86 -8.98
CA LEU A 170 0.51 -2.13 -10.24
C LEU A 170 1.21 -2.94 -11.34
N ASP A 171 1.49 -4.21 -11.09
CA ASP A 171 1.99 -5.12 -12.11
C ASP A 171 1.00 -5.20 -13.30
N PRO A 172 1.44 -5.05 -14.56
CA PRO A 172 0.52 -4.97 -15.70
C PRO A 172 -0.39 -6.20 -15.86
N GLU A 173 0.12 -7.41 -15.63
CA GLU A 173 -0.67 -8.64 -15.73
C GLU A 173 -1.68 -8.71 -14.57
N PHE A 174 -1.28 -8.25 -13.39
CA PHE A 174 -2.19 -8.19 -12.25
C PHE A 174 -3.30 -7.15 -12.42
N ILE A 175 -2.99 -5.97 -12.96
CA ILE A 175 -3.98 -4.94 -13.33
C ILE A 175 -4.98 -5.51 -14.33
N GLU A 176 -4.50 -6.17 -15.39
CA GLU A 176 -5.38 -6.77 -16.41
C GLU A 176 -6.30 -7.82 -15.81
N PHE A 177 -5.77 -8.68 -14.94
CA PHE A 177 -6.57 -9.63 -14.19
C PHE A 177 -7.61 -8.94 -13.30
N ALA A 178 -7.19 -7.96 -12.51
CA ALA A 178 -8.06 -7.25 -11.58
C ALA A 178 -9.20 -6.48 -12.28
N ILE A 179 -8.96 -5.90 -13.45
CA ILE A 179 -10.00 -5.25 -14.26
C ILE A 179 -11.07 -6.25 -14.72
N ASN A 180 -10.69 -7.49 -15.02
CA ASN A 180 -11.60 -8.52 -15.53
C ASN A 180 -12.33 -9.32 -14.44
N ILE A 181 -12.06 -9.05 -13.15
CA ILE A 181 -12.81 -9.63 -12.04
C ILE A 181 -14.23 -9.03 -11.99
N ASP A 182 -15.23 -9.89 -11.81
CA ASP A 182 -16.62 -9.47 -11.58
C ASP A 182 -16.70 -8.46 -10.41
N PRO A 183 -17.17 -7.23 -10.64
CA PRO A 183 -17.33 -6.21 -9.60
C PRO A 183 -18.06 -6.67 -8.34
N LYS A 184 -19.01 -7.60 -8.46
CA LYS A 184 -19.77 -8.15 -7.32
C LYS A 184 -18.90 -8.93 -6.34
N LEU A 185 -17.69 -9.31 -6.76
CA LEU A 185 -16.72 -9.94 -5.89
C LEU A 185 -15.85 -8.89 -5.18
N LYS A 186 -15.77 -7.66 -5.69
CA LYS A 186 -14.99 -6.58 -5.08
C LYS A 186 -15.73 -5.90 -3.95
N VAL A 187 -17.05 -5.74 -4.10
CA VAL A 187 -17.91 -5.08 -3.11
C VAL A 187 -19.03 -6.03 -2.69
N LYS A 188 -19.23 -6.19 -1.37
CA LYS A 188 -20.30 -7.03 -0.83
C LYS A 188 -21.00 -6.36 0.35
N GLU A 189 -22.33 -6.38 0.33
CA GLU A 189 -23.15 -6.01 1.47
C GLU A 189 -23.43 -7.24 2.35
N LEU A 190 -23.16 -7.12 3.65
CA LEU A 190 -23.45 -8.14 4.66
C LEU A 190 -23.95 -7.44 5.93
N ASP A 191 -25.12 -7.85 6.42
CA ASP A 191 -25.73 -7.32 7.66
C ASP A 191 -25.85 -5.78 7.69
N GLY A 192 -26.11 -5.17 6.52
CA GLY A 192 -26.23 -3.71 6.37
C GLY A 192 -24.90 -2.95 6.36
N ILE A 193 -23.77 -3.67 6.30
CA ILE A 193 -22.43 -3.10 6.13
C ILE A 193 -21.91 -3.45 4.74
N THR A 194 -21.43 -2.45 4.01
CA THR A 194 -20.80 -2.64 2.70
C THR A 194 -19.29 -2.76 2.86
N TRP A 195 -18.75 -3.88 2.39
CA TRP A 195 -17.33 -4.21 2.43
C TRP A 195 -16.72 -4.07 1.03
N GLY A 196 -15.70 -3.23 0.92
CA GLY A 196 -14.78 -3.21 -0.23
C GLY A 196 -13.75 -4.34 -0.13
N LYS A 197 -12.97 -4.54 -1.21
CA LYS A 197 -11.91 -5.56 -1.27
C LYS A 197 -12.40 -6.98 -0.93
N TRP A 198 -13.68 -7.30 -1.13
CA TRP A 198 -14.29 -8.52 -0.58
C TRP A 198 -13.66 -9.83 -1.07
N ILE A 199 -13.14 -9.85 -2.31
CA ILE A 199 -12.48 -11.03 -2.89
C ILE A 199 -11.07 -11.27 -2.33
N LEU A 200 -10.45 -10.23 -1.75
CA LEU A 200 -9.09 -10.27 -1.23
C LEU A 200 -9.01 -10.97 0.14
#